data_AF-A0A2V1HMG9-F1
#
_entry.id   AF-A0A2V1HMG9-F1
#
_cell.length_a   1.000
_cell.length_b   1.000
_cell.length_c   1.000
_cell.angle_alpha   90.00
_cell.angle_beta   90.00
_cell.angle_gamma   90.00
#
_symmetry.space_group_name_H-M   'P 1'
#
loop_
_entity.id
_entity.type
_entity.pdbx_description
1 polymer ?
#
loop_
_entity_poly.entity_id
_entity_poly.type
_entity_poly.pdbx_seq_one_letter_code
_entity_poly.pdbx_strand_id
1 'polypeptide(L)'
;MRVRGRRSDSAADLAIITPAEEPSVERQVEEGVLIVAASLRLSMKNRLIVRALRDGELYDDTWMTGALRGEIDDLIAEKTSDADRLENTRARAQSRRGRPGDPADYRRMDVHALAMREQITRVLTMRMAELADDRTFTDAIIAAAREAALDEMLGSRLKPSFDPADDPTYARERRLRINALKEDIWTAYVDRDWSTRTSFFVP
;
A
#
# COMPACT_ATOMS: atom_id res chain seq x y z
N MET A 1 -6.59 -43.02 45.18
CA MET A 1 -5.69 -42.16 44.39
C MET A 1 -6.53 -41.13 43.64
N ARG A 2 -6.68 -39.91 44.20
CA ARG A 2 -7.47 -38.80 43.63
C ARG A 2 -6.53 -37.61 43.54
N VAL A 3 -6.07 -37.29 42.34
CA VAL A 3 -5.21 -36.12 42.09
C VAL A 3 -6.10 -34.89 42.04
N ARG A 4 -6.04 -34.08 43.09
CA ARG A 4 -6.72 -32.78 43.18
C ARG A 4 -5.83 -31.76 42.45
N GLY A 5 -6.10 -31.56 41.17
CA GLY A 5 -5.43 -30.55 40.35
C GLY A 5 -5.76 -29.15 40.84
N ARG A 6 -4.77 -28.50 41.44
CA ARG A 6 -4.77 -27.07 41.79
C ARG A 6 -4.76 -26.27 40.48
N ARG A 7 -5.91 -25.73 40.08
CA ARG A 7 -5.98 -24.62 39.12
C ARG A 7 -5.89 -23.31 39.90
N SER A 8 -4.67 -22.97 40.28
CA SER A 8 -4.29 -21.58 40.54
C SER A 8 -3.28 -21.25 39.45
N ASP A 9 -3.71 -20.52 38.43
CA ASP A 9 -2.95 -19.36 37.98
C ASP A 9 -3.72 -18.56 36.93
N SER A 10 -3.77 -17.27 37.24
CA SER A 10 -3.89 -16.12 36.35
C SER A 10 -5.11 -16.01 35.43
N ALA A 11 -6.24 -15.68 36.03
CA ALA A 11 -7.21 -14.76 35.41
C ALA A 11 -6.80 -13.27 35.61
N ALA A 12 -5.56 -13.03 36.05
CA ALA A 12 -5.05 -11.71 36.46
C ALA A 12 -4.05 -11.10 35.46
N ASP A 13 -3.58 -11.85 34.45
CA ASP A 13 -2.69 -11.35 33.38
C ASP A 13 -3.43 -11.01 32.08
N LEU A 14 -4.74 -10.77 32.15
CA LEU A 14 -5.36 -9.93 31.12
C LEU A 14 -4.97 -8.50 31.47
N ALA A 15 -3.72 -8.17 31.11
CA ALA A 15 -3.25 -6.80 31.02
C ALA A 15 -4.39 -6.00 30.41
N ILE A 16 -4.95 -5.12 31.21
CA ILE A 16 -5.88 -4.10 30.75
C ILE A 16 -5.11 -3.44 29.61
N ILE A 17 -5.49 -3.75 28.37
CA ILE A 17 -5.09 -2.96 27.21
C ILE A 17 -5.80 -1.64 27.48
N THR A 18 -5.13 -0.78 28.25
CA THR A 18 -5.48 0.63 28.32
C THR A 18 -5.56 1.07 26.87
N PRO A 19 -6.69 1.64 26.42
CA PRO A 19 -6.79 2.13 25.05
C PRO A 19 -5.57 3.02 24.83
N ALA A 20 -4.72 2.66 23.86
CA ALA A 20 -3.63 3.53 23.47
C ALA A 20 -4.27 4.88 23.13
N GLU A 21 -3.74 5.96 23.69
CA GLU A 21 -4.14 7.31 23.36
C GLU A 21 -4.19 7.43 21.83
N GLU A 22 -5.34 7.84 21.28
CA GLU A 22 -5.51 7.90 19.83
C GLU A 22 -4.35 8.74 19.25
N PRO A 23 -3.56 8.20 18.31
CA PRO A 23 -2.37 8.88 17.84
C PRO A 23 -2.77 10.24 17.27
N SER A 24 -2.05 11.29 17.67
CA SER A 24 -2.32 12.65 17.21
C SER A 24 -2.26 12.72 15.67
N VAL A 25 -2.96 13.70 15.09
CA VAL A 25 -2.89 13.98 13.65
C VAL A 25 -1.44 14.08 13.19
N GLU A 26 -0.62 14.81 13.94
CA GLU A 26 0.81 14.99 13.62
C GLU A 26 1.55 13.65 13.53
N ARG A 27 1.37 12.77 14.53
CA ARG A 27 2.01 11.46 14.54
C ARG A 27 1.58 10.59 13.36
N GLN A 28 0.29 10.61 13.03
CA GLN A 28 -0.22 9.86 11.87
C GLN A 28 0.33 10.40 10.54
N VAL A 29 0.54 11.72 10.44
CA VAL A 29 1.19 12.34 9.28
C VAL A 29 2.66 11.91 9.21
N GLU A 30 3.40 11.95 10.32
CA GLU A 30 4.80 11.50 10.38
C GLU A 30 4.95 10.04 9.96
N GLU A 31 4.10 9.16 10.48
CA GLU A 31 4.05 7.74 10.08
C GLU A 31 3.70 7.61 8.59
N GLY A 32 2.76 8.40 8.09
CA GLY A 32 2.41 8.47 6.67
C GLY A 32 3.60 8.85 5.78
N VAL A 33 4.40 9.84 6.19
CA VAL A 33 5.62 10.26 5.47
C VAL A 33 6.64 9.12 5.41
N LEU A 34 6.83 8.37 6.49
CA LEU A 34 7.74 7.22 6.51
C LEU A 34 7.28 6.11 5.55
N ILE A 35 5.97 5.84 5.50
CA ILE A 35 5.38 4.87 4.58
C ILE A 35 5.59 5.33 3.13
N VAL A 36 5.31 6.59 2.83
CA VAL A 36 5.54 7.17 1.50
C VAL A 36 7.01 7.03 1.09
N ALA A 37 7.95 7.38 1.98
CA ALA A 37 9.38 7.24 1.71
C ALA A 37 9.78 5.77 1.42
N ALA A 38 9.20 4.81 2.13
CA ALA A 38 9.42 3.39 1.84
C ALA A 38 8.88 2.98 0.47
N SER A 39 7.66 3.42 0.12
CA SER A 39 7.04 3.16 -1.19
C SER A 39 7.83 3.77 -2.34
N LEU A 40 8.28 5.02 -2.21
CA LEU A 40 9.09 5.69 -3.22
C LEU A 40 10.42 4.94 -3.45
N ARG A 41 11.12 4.54 -2.38
CA ARG A 41 12.35 3.72 -2.51
C ARG A 41 12.08 2.42 -3.27
N LEU A 42 10.99 1.73 -2.96
CA LEU A 42 10.61 0.50 -3.64
C LEU A 42 10.29 0.74 -5.13
N SER A 43 9.50 1.77 -5.43
CA SER A 43 9.14 2.15 -6.81
C SER A 43 10.39 2.46 -7.63
N MET A 44 11.28 3.31 -7.09
CA MET A 44 12.52 3.69 -7.75
C MET A 44 13.49 2.51 -7.93
N LYS A 45 13.58 1.61 -6.94
CA LYS A 45 14.37 0.38 -7.05
C LYS A 45 13.89 -0.47 -8.22
N ASN A 46 12.59 -0.75 -8.28
CA ASN A 46 12.00 -1.57 -9.33
C ASN A 46 12.22 -0.94 -10.71
N ARG A 47 12.05 0.38 -10.80
CA ARG A 47 12.26 1.15 -12.02
C ARG A 47 13.71 1.10 -12.50
N LEU A 48 14.69 1.18 -11.59
CA LEU A 48 16.11 0.99 -11.90
C LEU A 48 16.39 -0.41 -12.44
N ILE A 49 15.89 -1.47 -11.77
CA ILE A 49 16.10 -2.85 -12.20
C ILE A 49 15.53 -3.07 -13.60
N VAL A 50 14.29 -2.64 -13.85
CA VAL A 50 13.64 -2.79 -15.16
C VAL A 50 14.41 -2.06 -16.24
N ARG A 51 14.84 -0.82 -16.00
CA ARG A 51 15.64 -0.05 -16.97
C ARG A 51 16.98 -0.73 -17.26
N ALA A 52 17.69 -1.17 -16.22
CA ALA A 52 18.97 -1.84 -16.38
C ALA A 52 18.85 -3.15 -17.18
N LEU A 53 17.78 -3.93 -16.96
CA LEU A 53 17.55 -5.18 -17.68
C LEU A 53 17.08 -4.96 -19.13
N ARG A 54 16.26 -3.92 -19.38
CA ARG A 54 15.68 -3.65 -20.69
C ARG A 54 16.64 -2.93 -21.63
N ASP A 55 17.25 -1.85 -21.13
CA ASP A 55 17.97 -0.87 -21.96
C ASP A 55 19.50 -1.04 -21.84
N GLY A 56 19.98 -1.82 -20.86
CA GLY A 56 21.41 -1.98 -20.58
C GLY A 56 22.10 -0.70 -20.09
N GLU A 57 21.34 0.38 -19.90
CA GLU A 57 21.84 1.65 -19.41
C GLU A 57 22.00 1.62 -17.90
N LEU A 58 23.19 2.02 -17.44
CA LEU A 58 23.47 2.24 -16.04
C LEU A 58 22.94 3.61 -15.59
N TYR A 59 22.84 3.78 -14.27
CA TYR A 59 22.35 4.95 -13.53
C TYR A 59 22.54 6.31 -14.23
N ASP A 60 21.43 7.05 -14.36
CA ASP A 60 21.38 8.45 -14.80
C ASP A 60 20.66 9.28 -13.72
N ASP A 61 21.41 10.19 -13.10
CA ASP A 61 20.97 11.03 -11.98
C ASP A 61 19.83 11.98 -12.37
N THR A 62 19.92 12.58 -13.57
CA THR A 62 18.93 13.56 -14.03
C THR A 62 17.61 12.87 -14.29
N TRP A 63 17.66 11.71 -14.95
CA TRP A 63 16.46 10.91 -15.19
C TRP A 63 15.85 10.38 -13.90
N MET A 64 16.68 9.90 -12.96
CA MET A 64 16.21 9.37 -11.68
C MET A 64 15.51 10.44 -10.85
N THR A 65 16.09 11.64 -10.80
CA THR A 65 15.49 12.79 -10.10
C THR A 65 14.17 13.19 -10.75
N GLY A 66 14.11 13.27 -12.08
CA GLY A 66 12.87 13.56 -12.80
C GLY A 66 11.80 12.49 -12.60
N ALA A 67 12.18 11.21 -12.61
CA ALA A 67 11.28 10.09 -12.38
C ALA A 67 10.75 10.07 -10.93
N LEU A 68 11.60 10.34 -9.94
CA LEU A 68 11.16 10.43 -8.54
C LEU A 68 10.19 11.59 -8.33
N ARG A 69 10.46 12.77 -8.92
CA ARG A 69 9.52 13.90 -8.86
C ARG A 69 8.17 13.55 -9.45
N GLY A 70 8.14 12.96 -10.65
CA GLY A 70 6.91 12.49 -11.27
C GLY A 70 6.13 11.50 -10.41
N GLU A 71 6.83 10.56 -9.76
CA GLU A 71 6.20 9.59 -8.85
C GLU A 71 5.59 10.29 -7.62
N ILE A 72 6.27 11.29 -7.05
CA ILE A 72 5.74 12.07 -5.93
C ILE A 72 4.52 12.87 -6.38
N ASP A 73 4.56 13.53 -7.54
CA ASP A 73 3.46 14.31 -8.09
C ASP A 73 2.22 13.43 -8.35
N ASP A 74 2.42 12.25 -8.94
CA ASP A 74 1.34 11.28 -9.17
C ASP A 74 0.71 10.82 -7.85
N LEU A 75 1.54 10.54 -6.83
CA LEU A 75 1.05 10.13 -5.52
C LEU A 75 0.32 11.28 -4.79
N ILE A 76 0.80 12.53 -4.91
CA ILE A 76 0.09 13.71 -4.40
C ILE A 76 -1.27 13.85 -5.08
N ALA A 77 -1.33 13.71 -6.40
CA ALA A 77 -2.59 13.79 -7.15
C ALA A 77 -3.59 12.71 -6.73
N GLU A 78 -3.13 11.47 -6.56
CA GLU A 78 -3.95 10.36 -6.06
C GLU A 78 -4.48 10.66 -4.66
N LYS A 79 -3.62 11.05 -3.71
CA LYS A 79 -4.01 11.32 -2.32
C LYS A 79 -4.90 12.54 -2.19
N THR A 80 -4.73 13.54 -3.07
CA THR A 80 -5.65 14.69 -3.15
C THR A 80 -7.05 14.22 -3.57
N SER A 81 -7.14 13.38 -4.61
CA SER A 81 -8.42 12.77 -5.02
C SER A 81 -9.03 11.92 -3.91
N ASP A 82 -8.22 11.17 -3.15
CA ASP A 82 -8.68 10.40 -1.99
C ASP A 82 -9.25 11.32 -0.88
N ALA A 83 -8.59 12.43 -0.59
CA ALA A 83 -9.08 13.43 0.37
C ALA A 83 -10.43 14.02 -0.08
N ASP A 84 -10.59 14.35 -1.36
CA ASP A 84 -11.85 14.88 -1.90
C ASP A 84 -12.97 13.83 -1.86
N ARG A 85 -12.64 12.55 -2.07
CA ARG A 85 -13.60 11.45 -1.87
C ARG A 85 -14.01 11.30 -0.41
N LEU A 86 -13.07 11.46 0.53
CA LEU A 86 -13.35 11.45 1.97
C LEU A 86 -14.27 12.61 2.36
N GLU A 87 -14.03 13.81 1.83
CA GLU A 87 -14.89 14.97 2.04
C GLU A 87 -16.33 14.70 1.57
N ASN A 88 -16.49 14.22 0.33
CA ASN A 88 -17.79 13.87 -0.23
C ASN A 88 -18.50 12.77 0.59
N THR A 89 -17.75 11.77 1.04
CA THR A 89 -18.26 10.69 1.88
C THR A 89 -18.72 11.22 3.24
N ARG A 90 -17.93 12.09 3.86
CA ARG A 90 -18.25 12.77 5.11
C ARG A 90 -19.52 13.60 4.97
N ALA A 91 -19.65 14.40 3.91
CA ALA A 91 -20.84 15.21 3.65
C ALA A 91 -22.10 14.35 3.54
N ARG A 92 -22.03 13.22 2.84
CA ARG A 92 -23.14 12.25 2.74
C ARG A 92 -23.45 11.58 4.07
N ALA A 93 -22.44 11.26 4.88
CA ALA A 93 -22.62 10.61 6.17
C ALA A 93 -23.34 11.51 7.20
N GLN A 94 -23.17 12.83 7.12
CA GLN A 94 -23.76 13.78 8.08
C GLN A 94 -25.29 13.69 8.19
N SER A 95 -25.99 13.42 7.09
CA SER A 95 -27.45 13.32 7.06
C SER A 95 -27.98 11.90 7.35
N ARG A 96 -27.11 10.88 7.34
CA ARG A 96 -27.48 9.47 7.47
C ARG A 96 -27.43 9.02 8.93
N ARG A 97 -28.59 8.79 9.54
CA ARG A 97 -28.72 8.25 10.90
C ARG A 97 -28.94 6.73 10.87
N GLY A 98 -28.77 6.07 12.01
CA GLY A 98 -29.02 4.62 12.17
C GLY A 98 -27.77 3.76 12.04
N ARG A 99 -27.98 2.43 12.08
CA ARG A 99 -26.93 1.40 11.99
C ARG A 99 -26.44 1.28 10.54
N PRO A 100 -25.12 1.13 10.30
CA PRO A 100 -24.60 0.78 8.98
C PRO A 100 -25.09 -0.61 8.54
N GLY A 101 -25.49 -0.73 7.27
CA GLY A 101 -25.89 -2.00 6.66
C GLY A 101 -24.73 -2.74 5.97
N ASP A 102 -23.65 -2.03 5.66
CA ASP A 102 -22.47 -2.51 4.95
C ASP A 102 -21.20 -1.77 5.44
N PRO A 103 -19.98 -2.33 5.33
CA PRO A 103 -18.75 -1.63 5.72
C PRO A 103 -18.51 -0.28 5.03
N ALA A 104 -19.02 -0.07 3.81
CA ALA A 104 -18.92 1.22 3.09
C ALA A 104 -20.08 2.19 3.39
N ASP A 105 -21.06 1.79 4.20
CA ASP A 105 -22.24 2.58 4.54
C ASP A 105 -21.98 3.51 5.74
N TYR A 106 -21.14 4.51 5.53
CA TYR A 106 -20.80 5.50 6.54
C TYR A 106 -22.02 6.30 7.03
N ARG A 107 -22.10 6.47 8.35
CA ARG A 107 -23.20 7.14 9.06
C ARG A 107 -22.70 8.36 9.82
N ARG A 108 -23.63 9.10 10.41
CA ARG A 108 -23.34 10.33 11.16
C ARG A 108 -22.30 10.13 12.28
N MET A 109 -22.23 8.94 12.87
CA MET A 109 -21.23 8.63 13.90
C MET A 109 -19.80 8.56 13.36
N ASP A 110 -19.62 8.29 12.07
CA ASP A 110 -18.30 8.18 11.44
C ASP A 110 -17.76 9.53 10.96
N VAL A 111 -18.57 10.60 11.00
CA VAL A 111 -18.21 11.94 10.49
C VAL A 111 -16.92 12.46 11.11
N HIS A 112 -16.70 12.24 12.40
CA HIS A 112 -15.48 12.66 13.08
C HIS A 112 -14.24 11.90 12.57
N ALA A 113 -14.33 10.58 12.48
CA ALA A 113 -13.25 9.75 11.96
C ALA A 113 -12.94 10.07 10.48
N LEU A 114 -13.97 10.31 9.67
CA LEU A 114 -13.82 10.73 8.28
C LEU A 114 -13.17 12.12 8.18
N ALA A 115 -13.52 13.07 9.05
CA ALA A 115 -12.89 14.39 9.09
C ALA A 115 -11.41 14.31 9.46
N MET A 116 -11.07 13.48 10.45
CA MET A 116 -9.68 13.24 10.85
C MET A 116 -8.87 12.62 9.70
N ARG A 117 -9.41 11.60 9.03
CA ARG A 117 -8.75 10.97 7.87
C ARG A 117 -8.57 11.95 6.70
N GLU A 118 -9.58 12.75 6.40
CA GLU A 118 -9.50 13.82 5.40
C GLU A 118 -8.36 14.79 5.76
N GLN A 119 -8.34 15.28 6.99
CA GLN A 119 -7.31 16.21 7.48
C GLN A 119 -5.91 15.61 7.37
N ILE A 120 -5.69 14.39 7.86
CA ILE A 120 -4.39 13.71 7.80
C ILE A 120 -3.94 13.57 6.34
N THR A 121 -4.85 13.15 5.45
CA THR A 121 -4.52 12.96 4.03
C THR A 121 -4.11 14.29 3.39
N ARG A 122 -4.85 15.38 3.64
CA ARG A 122 -4.51 16.71 3.12
C ARG A 122 -3.16 17.20 3.67
N VAL A 123 -2.91 17.06 4.97
CA VAL A 123 -1.61 17.46 5.57
C VAL A 123 -0.46 16.63 5.00
N LEU A 124 -0.65 15.31 4.84
CA LEU A 124 0.33 14.43 4.23
C LEU A 124 0.67 14.89 2.80
N THR A 125 -0.32 15.26 1.97
CA THR A 125 -0.04 15.76 0.61
C THR A 125 0.80 17.04 0.60
N MET A 126 0.56 17.97 1.54
CA MET A 126 1.37 19.18 1.67
C MET A 126 2.81 18.83 2.07
N ARG A 127 3.00 17.93 3.03
CA ARG A 127 4.33 17.45 3.44
C ARG A 127 5.07 16.76 2.29
N MET A 128 4.36 15.99 1.47
CA MET A 128 4.96 15.36 0.29
C MET A 128 5.44 16.39 -0.73
N ALA A 129 4.69 17.47 -0.96
CA ALA A 129 5.10 18.55 -1.84
C ALA A 129 6.37 19.25 -1.31
N GLU A 130 6.43 19.54 0.00
CA GLU A 130 7.63 20.09 0.65
C GLU A 130 8.85 19.17 0.44
N LEU A 131 8.67 17.86 0.59
CA LEU A 131 9.74 16.87 0.43
C LEU A 131 10.16 16.66 -1.03
N ALA A 132 9.27 16.89 -2.00
CA ALA A 132 9.61 16.82 -3.43
C ALA A 132 10.63 17.90 -3.83
N ASP A 133 10.58 19.05 -3.16
CA ASP A 133 11.51 20.17 -3.34
C ASP A 133 12.77 20.05 -2.46
N ASP A 134 12.76 19.20 -1.42
CA ASP A 134 13.93 18.93 -0.58
C ASP A 134 14.90 17.98 -1.28
N ARG A 135 15.98 18.57 -1.81
CA ARG A 135 17.04 17.82 -2.48
C ARG A 135 17.71 16.78 -1.57
N THR A 136 17.83 17.04 -0.28
CA THR A 136 18.44 16.08 0.67
C THR A 136 17.60 14.82 0.76
N PHE A 137 16.27 14.99 0.83
CA PHE A 137 15.33 13.89 0.83
C PHE A 137 15.37 13.13 -0.50
N THR A 138 15.29 13.82 -1.64
CA THR A 138 15.29 13.15 -2.96
C THR A 138 16.57 12.36 -3.20
N ASP A 139 17.72 12.94 -2.88
CA ASP A 139 19.02 12.30 -3.06
C ASP A 139 19.14 11.06 -2.16
N ALA A 140 18.62 11.12 -0.92
CA ALA A 140 18.60 9.98 0.00
C ALA A 140 17.72 8.83 -0.51
N ILE A 141 16.55 9.13 -1.07
CA ILE A 141 15.65 8.12 -1.65
C ILE A 141 16.31 7.43 -2.85
N ILE A 142 16.91 8.22 -3.76
CA ILE A 142 17.58 7.70 -4.96
C ILE A 142 18.80 6.84 -4.56
N ALA A 143 19.62 7.30 -3.62
CA ALA A 143 20.78 6.57 -3.14
C ALA A 143 20.37 5.21 -2.55
N ALA A 144 19.37 5.19 -1.67
CA ALA A 144 18.86 3.96 -1.06
C ALA A 144 18.24 3.01 -2.09
N ALA A 145 17.48 3.54 -3.06
CA ALA A 145 16.89 2.74 -4.14
C ALA A 145 17.98 2.10 -5.02
N ARG A 146 19.04 2.85 -5.31
CA ARG A 146 20.19 2.36 -6.10
C ARG A 146 20.96 1.26 -5.38
N GLU A 147 21.26 1.46 -4.10
CA GLU A 147 21.92 0.44 -3.27
C GLU A 147 21.10 -0.85 -3.24
N ALA A 148 19.80 -0.75 -2.96
CA ALA A 148 18.91 -1.90 -2.93
C ALA A 148 18.77 -2.60 -4.30
N ALA A 149 18.74 -1.84 -5.40
CA ALA A 149 18.66 -2.40 -6.75
C ALA A 149 19.94 -3.17 -7.10
N LEU A 150 21.11 -2.62 -6.77
CA LEU A 150 22.38 -3.28 -7.01
C LEU A 150 22.51 -4.57 -6.20
N ASP A 151 22.15 -4.54 -4.92
CA ASP A 151 22.17 -5.72 -4.05
C ASP A 151 21.26 -6.83 -4.59
N GLU A 152 20.05 -6.48 -5.04
CA GLU A 152 19.12 -7.43 -5.63
C GLU A 152 19.62 -8.00 -6.96
N MET A 153 20.15 -7.16 -7.85
CA MET A 153 20.70 -7.59 -9.13
C MET A 153 21.90 -8.53 -8.95
N LEU A 154 22.84 -8.20 -8.06
CA LEU A 154 24.00 -9.05 -7.77
C LEU A 154 23.57 -10.34 -7.06
N GLY A 155 22.69 -10.25 -6.07
CA GLY A 155 22.15 -11.40 -5.37
C GLY A 155 21.40 -12.36 -6.28
N SER A 156 20.66 -11.84 -7.27
CA SER A 156 19.99 -12.66 -8.29
C SER A 156 20.97 -13.39 -9.22
N ARG A 157 22.09 -12.75 -9.57
CA ARG A 157 23.12 -13.33 -10.44
C ARG A 157 23.98 -14.39 -9.72
N LEU A 158 24.15 -14.26 -8.42
CA LEU A 158 24.93 -15.20 -7.59
C LEU A 158 24.12 -16.41 -7.11
N LYS A 159 22.79 -16.34 -7.13
CA LYS A 159 21.94 -17.51 -6.89
C LYS A 159 22.06 -18.46 -8.08
N PRO A 160 22.18 -19.78 -7.86
CA PRO A 160 22.05 -20.75 -8.94
C PRO A 160 20.76 -20.43 -9.69
N SER A 161 20.89 -20.12 -10.98
CA SER A 161 19.73 -19.96 -11.83
C SER A 161 19.00 -21.30 -11.80
N PHE A 162 17.76 -21.32 -11.32
CA PHE A 162 16.91 -22.50 -11.50
C PHE A 162 16.76 -22.67 -13.02
N ASP A 163 17.40 -23.70 -13.59
CA ASP A 163 17.14 -24.10 -14.96
C ASP A 163 15.87 -24.96 -14.95
N PRO A 164 14.79 -24.55 -15.63
CA PRO A 164 13.63 -25.39 -15.87
C PRO A 164 13.95 -26.79 -16.41
N ALA A 165 15.10 -26.97 -17.08
CA ALA A 165 15.56 -28.25 -17.58
C ALA A 165 16.04 -29.20 -16.46
N ASP A 166 16.45 -28.66 -15.30
CA ASP A 166 16.91 -29.44 -14.15
C ASP A 166 15.74 -30.06 -13.34
N ASP A 167 14.50 -29.64 -13.62
CA ASP A 167 13.30 -30.14 -12.96
C ASP A 167 12.28 -30.71 -13.98
N PRO A 168 12.16 -32.06 -14.06
CA PRO A 168 11.22 -32.73 -14.95
C PRO A 168 9.74 -32.39 -14.72
N THR A 169 9.36 -31.88 -13.55
CA THR A 169 7.96 -31.51 -13.25
C THR A 169 7.66 -30.04 -13.50
N TYR A 170 8.67 -29.19 -13.65
CA TYR A 170 8.51 -27.73 -13.79
C TYR A 170 7.55 -27.33 -14.90
N ALA A 171 7.64 -27.94 -16.08
CA ALA A 171 6.76 -27.60 -17.21
C ALA A 171 5.27 -27.87 -16.89
N ARG A 172 4.99 -28.93 -16.12
CA ARG A 172 3.65 -29.30 -15.68
C ARG A 172 3.14 -28.31 -14.63
N GLU A 173 3.96 -28.03 -13.62
CA GLU A 173 3.62 -27.14 -12.50
C GLU A 173 3.47 -25.68 -12.95
N ARG A 174 4.33 -25.20 -13.85
CA ARG A 174 4.20 -23.88 -14.48
C ARG A 174 2.87 -23.76 -15.21
N ARG A 175 2.45 -24.78 -15.96
CA ARG A 175 1.17 -24.78 -16.67
C ARG A 175 -0.01 -24.72 -15.71
N LEU A 176 0.04 -25.46 -14.60
CA LEU A 176 -0.98 -25.39 -13.55
C LEU A 176 -1.06 -23.99 -12.94
N ARG A 177 0.08 -23.38 -12.59
CA ARG A 177 0.13 -22.00 -12.05
C ARG A 177 -0.41 -20.96 -13.02
N ILE A 178 -0.04 -21.04 -14.30
CA ILE A 178 -0.55 -20.10 -15.32
C ILE A 178 -2.06 -20.26 -15.52
N ASN A 179 -2.57 -21.50 -15.51
CA ASN A 179 -4.01 -21.72 -15.61
C ASN A 179 -4.74 -21.19 -14.38
N ALA A 180 -4.24 -21.43 -13.18
CA ALA A 180 -4.81 -20.84 -11.96
C ALA A 180 -4.84 -19.31 -12.03
N LEU A 181 -3.74 -18.68 -12.45
CA LEU A 181 -3.66 -17.23 -12.62
C LEU A 181 -4.68 -16.71 -13.66
N LYS A 182 -4.89 -17.44 -14.75
CA LYS A 182 -5.91 -17.08 -15.75
C LYS A 182 -7.32 -17.13 -15.17
N GLU A 183 -7.64 -18.15 -14.38
CA GLU A 183 -8.94 -18.26 -13.71
C GLU A 183 -9.14 -17.14 -12.69
N ASP A 184 -8.11 -16.78 -11.93
CA ASP A 184 -8.16 -15.67 -10.98
C ASP A 184 -8.39 -14.33 -11.70
N ILE A 185 -7.63 -14.08 -12.78
CA ILE A 185 -7.79 -12.86 -13.61
C ILE A 185 -9.19 -12.82 -14.25
N TRP A 186 -9.66 -13.96 -14.75
CA TRP A 186 -10.99 -14.07 -15.35
C TRP A 186 -12.08 -13.79 -14.32
N THR A 187 -11.97 -14.35 -13.12
CA THR A 187 -12.89 -14.11 -12.01
C THR A 187 -12.89 -12.63 -11.63
N ALA A 188 -11.73 -12.01 -11.47
CA ALA A 188 -11.61 -10.59 -11.17
C ALA A 188 -12.17 -9.69 -12.29
N TYR A 189 -12.05 -10.11 -13.56
CA TYR A 189 -12.61 -9.37 -14.70
C TYR A 189 -14.15 -9.44 -14.72
N VAL A 190 -14.72 -10.64 -14.53
CA VAL A 190 -16.17 -10.83 -14.44
C VAL A 190 -16.77 -10.12 -13.22
N ASP A 191 -16.03 -10.11 -12.10
CA ASP A 191 -16.41 -9.38 -10.88
C ASP A 191 -16.43 -7.85 -11.09
N ARG A 192 -15.59 -7.33 -11.99
CA ARG A 192 -15.56 -5.91 -12.32
C ARG A 192 -16.75 -5.47 -13.18
N ASP A 193 -17.25 -6.36 -14.04
CA ASP A 193 -18.34 -6.10 -15.00
C ASP A 193 -19.75 -6.11 -14.39
N TRP A 194 -19.99 -6.74 -13.23
CA TRP A 194 -21.30 -6.64 -12.56
C TRP A 194 -21.51 -5.31 -11.82
N SER A 195 -20.43 -4.65 -11.41
CA SER A 195 -20.50 -3.34 -10.73
C SER A 195 -20.92 -2.20 -11.67
N THR A 196 -20.68 -2.33 -12.97
CA THR A 196 -20.97 -1.30 -13.99
C THR A 196 -22.31 -1.49 -14.70
N ARG A 197 -22.95 -2.66 -14.61
CA ARG A 197 -24.23 -2.95 -15.30
C ARG A 197 -25.49 -2.77 -14.47
N THR A 198 -25.41 -2.58 -13.15
CA THR A 198 -26.60 -2.57 -12.27
C THR A 198 -27.21 -1.16 -12.06
N SER A 199 -26.79 -0.13 -12.80
CA SER A 199 -27.36 1.24 -12.73
C SER A 199 -28.23 1.65 -13.91
N PHE A 200 -28.64 0.72 -14.78
CA PHE A 200 -29.61 0.98 -15.84
C PHE A 200 -30.61 -0.17 -15.88
N PHE A 201 -31.61 -0.17 -15.00
CA PHE A 201 -32.99 -0.59 -15.27
C PHE A 201 -33.82 -0.62 -13.96
N VAL A 202 -34.61 0.42 -13.70
CA VAL A 202 -35.91 0.30 -13.01
C VAL A 202 -36.82 1.39 -13.59
N PRO A 203 -38.07 1.07 -14.03
CA PRO A 203 -38.97 1.96 -14.77
C PRO A 203 -39.42 3.22 -14.02
#